data_AF-A0A927XH14-F1
#
_entry.id   AF-A0A927XH14-F1
#
_cell.length_a   1.000
_cell.length_b   1.000
_cell.length_c   1.000
_cell.angle_alpha   90.00
_cell.angle_beta   90.00
_cell.angle_gamma   90.00
#
_symmetry.space_group_name_H-M   'P 1'
#
loop_
_entity.id
_entity.type
_entity.pdbx_description
1 polymer ?
#
loop_
_entity_poly.entity_id
_entity_poly.type
_entity_poly.pdbx_seq_one_letter_code
_entity_poly.pdbx_strand_id
1 'polypeptide(L)' 'ASIRNTVHVENVAKRGAHIATIPDAVFDKMTKHPLTDSGLTQFMQDWKIFKGE' A
#
# COMPACT_ATOMS: atom_id res chain seq x y z
N ALA A 1 5.90 18.48 5.54
CA ALA A 1 4.78 19.11 4.82
C ALA A 1 5.09 19.16 3.33
N SER A 2 4.11 19.49 2.48
CA SER A 2 4.29 19.61 1.01
C SER A 2 4.68 18.30 0.30
N ILE A 3 4.08 17.18 0.72
CA ILE A 3 4.20 15.89 0.04
C ILE A 3 3.41 15.92 -1.27
N ARG A 4 4.04 15.45 -2.36
CA ARG A 4 3.44 15.47 -3.72
C ARG A 4 3.25 14.09 -4.34
N ASN A 5 3.93 13.07 -3.82
CA ASN A 5 3.87 11.69 -4.28
C ASN A 5 4.34 10.73 -3.17
N THR A 6 4.17 9.44 -3.38
CA THR A 6 4.55 8.38 -2.43
C THR A 6 6.06 8.35 -2.17
N VAL A 7 6.89 8.62 -3.19
CA VAL A 7 8.36 8.69 -3.07
C VAL A 7 8.81 9.81 -2.13
N HIS A 8 8.13 10.96 -2.12
CA HIS A 8 8.38 12.02 -1.14
C HIS A 8 8.14 11.53 0.29
N VAL A 9 7.10 10.73 0.52
CA VAL A 9 6.80 10.18 1.86
C VAL A 9 7.91 9.23 2.31
N GLU A 10 8.32 8.32 1.44
CA GLU A 10 9.40 7.37 1.73
C GLU A 10 10.71 8.11 2.07
N ASN A 11 11.07 9.12 1.28
CA ASN A 11 12.29 9.89 1.48
C ASN A 11 12.30 10.67 2.80
N VAL A 12 11.18 11.28 3.21
CA VAL A 12 11.13 12.00 4.49
C VAL A 12 11.11 11.03 5.68
N ALA A 13 10.43 9.89 5.56
CA ALA A 13 10.40 8.85 6.58
C ALA A 13 11.82 8.29 6.81
N LYS A 14 12.55 7.95 5.73
CA LYS A 14 13.95 7.48 5.82
C LYS A 14 14.91 8.50 6.43
N ARG A 15 14.59 9.80 6.34
CA ARG A 15 15.37 10.89 6.96
C ARG A 15 15.00 11.15 8.42
N GLY A 16 14.10 10.36 9.01
CA GLY A 16 13.73 10.47 10.42
C GLY A 16 12.63 11.51 10.71
N ALA A 17 11.82 11.89 9.72
CA ALA A 17 10.67 12.75 9.97
C ALA A 17 9.61 12.00 10.80
N HIS A 18 9.34 12.50 12.02
CA HIS A 18 8.34 11.90 12.91
C HIS A 18 6.90 12.20 12.47
N ILE A 19 6.66 13.35 11.84
CA ILE A 19 5.31 13.82 11.45
C ILE A 19 5.37 14.47 10.07
N ALA A 20 4.38 14.21 9.22
CA ALA A 20 4.22 14.86 7.92
C ALA A 20 2.75 15.13 7.60
N THR A 21 2.47 16.24 6.91
CA THR A 21 1.15 16.52 6.31
C THR A 21 1.11 15.94 4.89
N ILE A 22 0.14 15.04 4.65
CA ILE A 22 0.02 14.25 3.41
C ILE A 22 -1.35 14.54 2.79
N PRO A 23 -1.43 14.88 1.49
CA PRO A 23 -2.71 14.97 0.79
C PRO A 23 -3.44 13.62 0.74
N ASP A 24 -4.76 13.64 0.86
CA ASP A 24 -5.61 12.44 0.89
C ASP A 24 -5.35 11.48 -0.28
N ALA A 25 -5.29 12.00 -1.50
CA ALA A 25 -5.01 11.21 -2.70
C ALA A 25 -3.62 10.52 -2.72
N VAL A 26 -2.64 11.05 -1.97
CA VAL A 26 -1.34 10.37 -1.81
C VAL A 26 -1.44 9.30 -0.73
N PHE A 27 -2.17 9.58 0.35
CA PHE A 27 -2.39 8.64 1.45
C PHE A 27 -3.12 7.37 0.98
N ASP A 28 -4.19 7.49 0.21
CA ASP A 28 -4.91 6.35 -0.38
C ASP A 28 -4.03 5.50 -1.32
N LYS A 29 -3.07 6.12 -2.02
CA LYS A 29 -2.12 5.37 -2.86
C LYS A 29 -1.10 4.57 -2.07
N MET A 30 -0.78 4.97 -0.84
CA MET A 30 0.23 4.28 -0.02
C MET A 30 -0.27 2.92 0.49
N THR A 31 -1.57 2.71 0.58
CA THR A 31 -2.17 1.47 1.10
C THR A 31 -2.38 0.40 0.02
N LYS A 32 -2.24 0.78 -1.26
CA LYS A 32 -2.48 -0.10 -2.41
C LYS A 32 -1.16 -0.68 -2.92
N HIS A 33 -1.05 -2.00 -2.97
CA HIS A 33 0.16 -2.68 -3.42
C HIS A 33 -0.15 -3.86 -4.34
N PRO A 34 0.42 -3.93 -5.56
CA PRO A 34 0.07 -4.93 -6.56
C PRO A 34 0.31 -6.37 -6.10
N LEU A 35 1.36 -6.62 -5.31
CA LEU A 35 1.64 -7.96 -4.78
C LEU A 35 0.64 -8.38 -3.70
N THR A 36 0.05 -7.43 -2.98
CA THR A 36 -0.98 -7.73 -1.97
C THR A 36 -2.26 -8.15 -2.66
N ASP A 37 -2.67 -7.42 -3.70
CA ASP A 37 -3.86 -7.75 -4.49
C ASP A 37 -3.69 -9.09 -5.21
N SER A 38 -2.53 -9.34 -5.82
CA SER A 38 -2.25 -10.62 -6.47
C SER A 38 -2.20 -11.78 -5.47
N GLY A 39 -1.57 -11.57 -4.31
CA GLY A 39 -1.48 -12.58 -3.26
C GLY A 39 -2.86 -12.93 -2.68
N LEU A 40 -3.70 -11.94 -2.42
CA LEU A 40 -5.07 -12.16 -1.96
C LEU A 40 -5.91 -12.91 -3.00
N THR A 41 -5.77 -12.55 -4.28
CA THR A 41 -6.47 -13.24 -5.37
C THR A 41 -6.08 -14.71 -5.42
N GLN A 42 -4.78 -15.02 -5.37
CA GLN A 42 -4.28 -16.40 -5.37
C GLN A 42 -4.79 -17.16 -4.14
N PHE A 43 -4.68 -16.56 -2.96
CA PHE A 43 -5.13 -17.17 -1.71
C PHE A 43 -6.62 -17.56 -1.75
N MET A 44 -7.46 -16.68 -2.29
CA MET A 44 -8.89 -16.96 -2.44
C MET A 44 -9.18 -18.04 -3.48
N GLN A 45 -8.39 -18.15 -4.54
CA GLN A 45 -8.50 -19.24 -5.52
C GLN A 45 -8.12 -20.58 -4.89
N ASP A 46 -6.99 -20.63 -4.20
CA ASP A 46 -6.52 -21.84 -3.51
C ASP A 46 -7.55 -22.31 -2.48
N TRP A 47 -8.19 -21.37 -1.76
CA TRP A 47 -9.25 -21.68 -0.81
C TRP A 47 -10.50 -22.30 -1.46
N LYS A 48 -10.92 -21.80 -2.62
CA LYS A 48 -12.06 -22.36 -3.37
C LYS A 48 -11.77 -23.78 -3.84
N ILE A 49 -10.58 -23.99 -4.40
CA ILE A 49 -10.10 -25.32 -4.82
C ILE A 49 -10.10 -26.28 -3.62
N PHE A 50 -9.59 -25.85 -2.46
CA PHE A 50 -9.59 -26.66 -1.24
C PHE A 50 -11.00 -27.04 -0.76
N LYS A 51 -11.97 -26.12 -0.90
CA LYS A 51 -13.37 -26.36 -0.53
C LYS A 51 -14.14 -27.22 -1.54
N GLY A 52 -13.56 -27.52 -2.70
CA GLY A 52 -14.20 -28.27 -3.77
C GLY A 52 -15.29 -27.47 -4.51
N GLU A 53 -15.21 -26.14 -4.45
CA GLU A 53 -16.01 -25.19 -5.23
C GLU A 53 -15.38 -24.86 -6.58
#